data_AF-A0A5B7BGS1-F1
#
_entry.id   AF-A0A5B7BGS1-F1
#
_cell.length_a   1.000
_cell.length_b   1.000
_cell.length_c   1.000
_cell.angle_alpha   90.00
_cell.angle_beta   90.00
_cell.angle_gamma   90.00
#
_symmetry.space_group_name_H-M   'P 1'
#
loop_
_entity.id
_entity.type
_entity.pdbx_description
1 polymer ?
#
loop_
_entity_poly.entity_id
_entity_poly.type
_entity_poly.pdbx_seq_one_letter_code
_entity_poly.pdbx_strand_id
1 'polypeptide(L)'
;LTVVSQIVTKVGYAKMFLRVQLPWNVIIPAESLDAKGLMLQRSIIIRLLDEFSTKKATKDLGYFLGVTTLESVGEGKVRQHSGDVLFPVVFSCITFKLYRGEILEGVVHKILKHGVFLRCGPVENIYLSYQKMPDYRYVPGENPIFMNDKMSKIEKDVVVRFIVIGVKYIEAEREFQAVVSLEGDFLGPVS
;
A
#
# COMPACT_ATOMS: atom_id res chain seq x y z
N LEU A 1 -14.09 0.98 -10.20
CA LEU A 1 -13.30 1.02 -11.46
C LEU A 1 -12.88 2.44 -11.82
N THR A 2 -13.81 3.39 -11.95
CA THR A 2 -13.52 4.78 -12.35
C THR A 2 -12.65 5.56 -11.36
N VAL A 3 -12.84 5.38 -10.04
CA VAL A 3 -12.08 6.14 -9.03
C VAL A 3 -10.60 5.73 -8.99
N VAL A 4 -10.30 4.42 -8.96
CA VAL A 4 -8.92 3.91 -8.94
C VAL A 4 -8.21 4.15 -10.27
N SER A 5 -8.91 3.96 -11.40
CA SER A 5 -8.38 4.30 -12.73
C SER A 5 -8.12 5.80 -12.89
N GLN A 6 -8.98 6.67 -12.36
CA GLN A 6 -8.76 8.12 -12.40
C GLN A 6 -7.60 8.56 -11.50
N ILE A 7 -7.37 7.89 -10.35
CA ILE A 7 -6.21 8.13 -9.49
C ILE A 7 -4.89 7.83 -10.22
N VAL A 8 -4.84 6.74 -10.99
CA VAL A 8 -3.61 6.31 -11.69
C VAL A 8 -3.26 7.21 -12.88
N THR A 9 -4.24 7.85 -13.53
CA THR A 9 -4.02 8.49 -14.85
C THR A 9 -3.90 10.02 -14.82
N LYS A 10 -4.28 10.71 -13.74
CA LYS A 10 -4.46 12.19 -13.77
C LYS A 10 -3.33 13.05 -13.22
N VAL A 11 -2.29 12.48 -12.62
CA VAL A 11 -1.22 13.29 -12.03
C VAL A 11 0.11 12.56 -12.22
N GLY A 12 1.20 13.26 -12.53
CA GLY A 12 2.54 12.70 -12.79
C GLY A 12 3.23 11.98 -11.62
N TYR A 13 2.47 11.32 -10.74
CA TYR A 13 2.87 10.53 -9.57
C TYR A 13 2.82 9.00 -9.85
N ALA A 14 2.77 8.60 -11.12
CA ALA A 14 2.37 7.25 -11.58
C ALA A 14 3.35 6.09 -11.27
N LYS A 15 4.36 6.27 -10.41
CA LYS A 15 5.32 5.21 -10.09
C LYS A 15 4.93 4.37 -8.88
N MET A 16 4.09 4.88 -7.98
CA MET A 16 3.71 4.20 -6.74
C MET A 16 2.67 3.09 -6.89
N PHE A 17 1.67 3.31 -7.76
CA PHE A 17 0.59 2.37 -7.98
C PHE A 17 0.90 1.53 -9.21
N LEU A 18 0.98 0.22 -9.03
CA LEU A 18 1.34 -0.70 -10.11
C LEU A 18 0.17 -1.63 -10.38
N ARG A 19 -0.16 -1.83 -11.66
CA ARG A 19 -0.95 -3.00 -12.07
C ARG A 19 0.02 -4.13 -12.34
N VAL A 20 -0.15 -5.25 -11.63
CA VAL A 20 0.70 -6.44 -11.77
C VAL A 20 -0.16 -7.64 -12.12
N GLN A 21 0.33 -8.50 -13.00
CA GLN A 21 -0.28 -9.79 -13.33
C GLN A 21 0.50 -10.90 -12.64
N LEU A 22 -0.20 -11.77 -11.91
CA LEU A 22 0.42 -12.80 -11.08
C LEU A 22 -0.20 -14.18 -11.36
N PRO A 23 0.62 -15.23 -11.49
CA PRO A 23 0.15 -16.59 -11.47
C PRO A 23 -0.15 -17.04 -10.03
N TRP A 24 -1.21 -17.83 -9.85
CA TRP A 24 -1.57 -18.42 -8.56
C TRP A 24 -2.25 -19.77 -8.73
N ASN A 25 -2.25 -20.59 -7.69
CA ASN A 25 -2.96 -21.86 -7.68
C ASN A 25 -4.12 -21.77 -6.68
N VAL A 26 -5.35 -21.79 -7.17
CA VAL A 26 -6.56 -21.80 -6.36
C VAL A 26 -6.97 -23.24 -6.11
N ILE A 27 -7.17 -23.62 -4.85
CA ILE A 27 -7.64 -24.96 -4.49
C ILE A 27 -9.13 -24.89 -4.19
N ILE A 28 -9.91 -25.67 -4.92
CA ILE A 28 -11.36 -25.81 -4.70
C ILE A 28 -11.63 -27.18 -4.07
N PRO A 29 -12.22 -27.21 -2.85
CA PRO A 29 -12.62 -28.46 -2.21
C PRO A 29 -13.61 -29.24 -3.07
N ALA A 30 -13.50 -30.56 -3.05
CA ALA A 30 -14.37 -31.43 -3.86
C ALA A 30 -15.86 -31.22 -3.58
N GLU A 31 -16.21 -30.93 -2.32
CA GLU A 31 -17.58 -30.68 -1.86
C GLU A 31 -18.16 -29.37 -2.41
N SER A 32 -17.28 -28.45 -2.84
CA SER A 32 -17.64 -27.14 -3.40
C SER A 32 -17.70 -27.14 -4.93
N LEU A 33 -17.39 -28.28 -5.58
CA LEU A 33 -17.48 -28.44 -7.02
C LEU A 33 -18.92 -28.79 -7.42
N ASP A 34 -19.71 -27.77 -7.73
CA ASP A 34 -21.03 -27.98 -8.34
C ASP A 34 -20.89 -28.27 -9.84
N ALA A 35 -21.68 -29.21 -10.36
CA ALA A 35 -21.60 -29.74 -11.72
C ALA A 35 -21.97 -28.72 -12.83
N LYS A 36 -22.44 -27.53 -12.46
CA LYS A 36 -22.81 -26.44 -13.38
C LYS A 36 -21.68 -25.39 -13.43
N GLY A 37 -20.94 -25.33 -14.54
CA GLY A 37 -19.69 -24.57 -14.71
C GLY A 37 -19.69 -23.06 -14.36
N LEU A 38 -20.85 -22.38 -14.32
CA LEU A 38 -20.96 -20.99 -13.83
C LEU A 38 -20.65 -20.86 -12.33
N MET A 39 -20.95 -21.89 -11.54
CA MET A 39 -20.62 -21.92 -10.11
C MET A 39 -19.12 -22.11 -9.89
N LEU A 40 -18.42 -22.83 -10.78
CA LEU A 40 -16.99 -23.08 -10.65
C LEU A 40 -16.16 -21.78 -10.78
N GLN A 41 -16.42 -20.98 -11.81
CA GLN A 41 -15.72 -19.69 -11.97
C GLN A 41 -15.95 -18.78 -10.76
N ARG A 42 -17.19 -18.75 -10.24
CA ARG A 42 -17.52 -18.00 -9.03
C ARG A 42 -16.73 -18.52 -7.82
N SER A 43 -16.67 -19.83 -7.61
CA SER A 43 -15.89 -20.44 -6.52
C SER A 43 -14.41 -20.12 -6.62
N ILE A 44 -13.83 -20.14 -7.83
CA ILE A 44 -12.43 -19.75 -8.08
C ILE A 44 -12.20 -18.29 -7.71
N ILE A 45 -13.08 -17.38 -8.13
CA ILE A 45 -12.97 -15.96 -7.80
C ILE A 45 -13.09 -15.74 -6.30
N ILE A 46 -14.11 -16.31 -5.65
CA ILE A 46 -14.31 -16.17 -4.20
C ILE A 46 -13.07 -16.66 -3.45
N ARG A 47 -12.55 -17.83 -3.82
CA ARG A 47 -11.38 -18.40 -3.16
C ARG A 47 -10.11 -17.60 -3.39
N LEU A 48 -9.89 -17.12 -4.61
CA LEU A 48 -8.78 -16.22 -4.93
C LEU A 48 -8.85 -14.94 -4.09
N LEU A 49 -10.03 -14.32 -4.00
CA LEU A 49 -10.22 -13.10 -3.21
C LEU A 49 -9.97 -13.34 -1.73
N ASP A 50 -10.49 -14.43 -1.17
CA ASP A 50 -10.29 -14.83 0.22
C ASP A 50 -8.79 -15.02 0.53
N GLU A 51 -8.10 -15.85 -0.25
CA GLU A 51 -6.67 -16.09 -0.07
C GLU A 51 -5.84 -14.80 -0.21
N PHE A 52 -6.14 -13.97 -1.21
CA PHE A 52 -5.38 -12.76 -1.47
C PHE A 52 -5.69 -11.62 -0.49
N SER A 53 -6.87 -11.61 0.12
CA SER A 53 -7.22 -10.64 1.17
C SER A 53 -6.30 -10.73 2.39
N THR A 54 -5.71 -11.91 2.63
CA THR A 54 -4.75 -12.14 3.72
C THR A 54 -3.31 -11.72 3.36
N LYS A 55 -3.04 -11.41 2.09
CA LYS A 55 -1.71 -11.02 1.61
C LYS A 55 -1.54 -9.51 1.77
N LYS A 56 -0.64 -9.13 2.68
CA LYS A 56 -0.36 -7.72 2.98
C LYS A 56 0.55 -7.04 1.94
N ALA A 57 1.80 -7.48 1.87
CA ALA A 57 2.79 -6.90 0.97
C ALA A 57 3.90 -7.90 0.62
N THR A 58 4.67 -7.57 -0.41
CA THR A 58 5.96 -8.20 -0.71
C THR A 58 7.02 -7.13 -0.94
N LYS A 59 8.29 -7.49 -0.78
CA LYS A 59 9.42 -6.59 -1.04
C LYS A 59 9.40 -6.02 -2.46
N ASP A 60 9.06 -6.85 -3.45
CA ASP A 60 9.18 -6.49 -4.86
C ASP A 60 7.97 -5.74 -5.38
N LEU A 61 6.76 -6.16 -5.00
CA LEU A 61 5.51 -5.61 -5.54
C LEU A 61 4.88 -4.54 -4.65
N GLY A 62 5.31 -4.40 -3.39
CA GLY A 62 4.68 -3.49 -2.44
C GLY A 62 3.45 -4.09 -1.77
N TYR A 63 2.58 -3.24 -1.23
CA TYR A 63 1.31 -3.62 -0.62
C TYR A 63 0.31 -4.03 -1.68
N PHE A 64 -0.37 -5.16 -1.49
CA PHE A 64 -1.49 -5.53 -2.33
C PHE A 64 -2.72 -4.73 -1.91
N LEU A 65 -3.30 -3.97 -2.84
CA LEU A 65 -4.51 -3.17 -2.56
C LEU A 65 -5.78 -3.94 -2.93
N GLY A 66 -5.71 -4.76 -3.97
CA GLY A 66 -6.84 -5.59 -4.37
C GLY A 66 -6.68 -6.24 -5.73
N VAL A 67 -7.30 -7.42 -5.87
CA VAL A 67 -7.49 -8.10 -7.15
C VAL A 67 -8.46 -7.29 -8.01
N THR A 68 -8.15 -7.16 -9.30
CA THR A 68 -8.93 -6.37 -10.25
C THR A 68 -9.63 -7.22 -11.30
N THR A 69 -8.89 -8.15 -11.90
CA THR A 69 -9.39 -9.00 -12.99
C THR A 69 -8.80 -10.39 -12.87
N LEU A 70 -9.64 -11.40 -13.08
CA LEU A 70 -9.18 -12.76 -13.34
C LEU A 70 -8.92 -12.86 -14.84
N GLU A 71 -7.66 -12.97 -15.25
CA GLU A 71 -7.24 -12.91 -16.66
C GLU A 71 -7.41 -14.27 -17.33
N SER A 72 -7.06 -15.35 -16.63
CA SER A 72 -7.23 -16.70 -17.14
C SER A 72 -7.37 -17.74 -16.02
N VAL A 73 -8.04 -18.84 -16.36
CA VAL A 73 -8.15 -20.05 -15.54
C VAL A 73 -7.70 -21.20 -16.42
N GLY A 74 -6.63 -21.89 -16.02
CA GLY A 74 -6.16 -23.09 -16.69
C GLY A 74 -6.93 -24.34 -16.23
N GLU A 75 -6.61 -25.47 -16.85
CA GLU A 75 -7.28 -26.73 -16.55
C GLU A 75 -7.08 -27.18 -15.10
N GLY A 76 -8.17 -27.63 -14.48
CA GLY A 76 -8.18 -28.13 -13.11
C GLY A 76 -7.45 -29.46 -13.00
N LYS A 77 -6.59 -29.59 -11.98
CA LYS A 77 -5.85 -30.82 -11.68
C LYS A 77 -6.32 -31.39 -10.34
N VAL A 78 -6.87 -32.60 -10.37
CA VAL A 78 -7.28 -33.32 -9.16
C VAL A 78 -6.04 -33.66 -8.33
N ARG A 79 -6.06 -33.28 -7.06
CA ARG A 79 -4.99 -33.59 -6.10
C ARG A 79 -5.15 -35.02 -5.61
N GLN A 80 -4.05 -35.77 -5.63
CA GLN A 80 -4.01 -37.11 -5.07
C GLN A 80 -4.36 -37.04 -3.57
N HIS A 81 -5.12 -38.03 -3.08
CA HIS A 81 -5.56 -38.22 -1.69
C HIS A 81 -6.71 -37.34 -1.18
N SER A 82 -6.85 -36.07 -1.60
CA SER A 82 -7.99 -35.23 -1.14
C SER A 82 -9.16 -35.18 -2.12
N GLY A 83 -8.91 -35.37 -3.42
CA GLY A 83 -9.94 -35.19 -4.45
C GLY A 83 -10.23 -33.71 -4.77
N ASP A 84 -9.62 -32.76 -4.04
CA ASP A 84 -9.70 -31.34 -4.36
C ASP A 84 -9.15 -31.05 -5.75
N VAL A 85 -9.62 -29.98 -6.37
CA VAL A 85 -9.12 -29.56 -7.68
C VAL A 85 -8.31 -28.29 -7.56
N LEU A 86 -7.08 -28.33 -8.05
CA LEU A 86 -6.20 -27.18 -8.18
C LEU A 86 -6.40 -26.54 -9.55
N PHE A 87 -6.72 -25.24 -9.56
CA PHE A 87 -6.82 -24.44 -10.77
C PHE A 87 -5.65 -23.44 -10.83
N PRO A 88 -4.74 -23.55 -11.81
CA PRO A 88 -3.78 -22.49 -12.07
C PRO A 88 -4.53 -21.29 -12.66
N VAL A 89 -4.34 -20.11 -12.09
CA VAL A 89 -4.97 -18.87 -12.53
C VAL A 89 -3.92 -17.80 -12.78
N VAL A 90 -4.25 -16.86 -13.67
CA VAL A 90 -3.53 -15.59 -13.79
C VAL A 90 -4.52 -14.47 -13.47
N PHE A 91 -4.15 -13.55 -12.60
CA PHE A 91 -5.00 -12.41 -12.24
C PHE A 91 -4.19 -11.12 -12.21
N SER A 92 -4.85 -9.98 -12.46
CA SER A 92 -4.28 -8.67 -12.20
C SER A 92 -4.66 -8.17 -10.81
N CYS A 93 -3.74 -7.52 -10.12
CA CYS A 93 -4.02 -6.72 -8.93
C CYS A 93 -3.36 -5.35 -9.00
N ILE A 94 -3.85 -4.41 -8.18
CA ILE A 94 -3.19 -3.14 -7.95
C ILE A 94 -2.34 -3.27 -6.69
N THR A 95 -1.11 -2.77 -6.76
CA THR A 95 -0.22 -2.65 -5.62
C THR A 95 0.20 -1.21 -5.36
N PHE A 96 0.68 -0.95 -4.15
CA PHE A 96 1.25 0.33 -3.72
C PHE A 96 2.67 0.13 -3.20
N LYS A 97 3.64 0.87 -3.75
CA LYS A 97 5.03 0.82 -3.31
C LYS A 97 5.65 2.21 -3.29
N LEU A 98 6.30 2.56 -2.18
CA LEU A 98 7.08 3.78 -2.08
C LEU A 98 8.44 3.63 -2.76
N TYR A 99 8.89 4.69 -3.44
CA TYR A 99 10.22 4.78 -4.02
C TYR A 99 10.97 5.99 -3.49
N ARG A 100 12.29 5.83 -3.34
CA ARG A 100 13.18 6.94 -3.04
C ARG A 100 13.12 7.99 -4.15
N GLY A 101 13.06 9.26 -3.76
CA GLY A 101 12.96 10.42 -4.65
C GLY A 101 11.53 10.83 -4.99
N GLU A 102 10.51 10.05 -4.59
CA GLU A 102 9.12 10.47 -4.78
C GLU A 102 8.74 11.56 -3.81
N ILE A 103 8.01 12.56 -4.30
CA ILE A 103 7.33 13.56 -3.48
C ILE A 103 5.91 13.07 -3.25
N LEU A 104 5.48 12.99 -2.00
CA LEU A 104 4.19 12.43 -1.59
C LEU A 104 3.56 13.25 -0.49
N GLU A 105 2.27 13.03 -0.27
CA GLU A 105 1.50 13.62 0.81
C GLU A 105 1.10 12.53 1.81
N GLY A 106 1.28 12.81 3.09
CA GLY A 106 0.87 11.91 4.16
C GLY A 106 0.32 12.68 5.35
N VAL A 107 -0.48 11.98 6.15
CA VAL A 107 -1.17 12.54 7.31
C VAL A 107 -0.33 12.31 8.55
N VAL A 108 -0.14 13.36 9.34
CA VAL A 108 0.57 13.26 10.62
C VAL A 108 -0.24 12.43 11.60
N HIS A 109 0.34 11.32 12.05
CA HIS A 109 -0.28 10.43 13.02
C HIS A 109 0.19 10.69 14.46
N LYS A 110 1.49 10.99 14.63
CA LYS A 110 2.09 11.15 15.95
C LYS A 110 3.27 12.12 15.90
N ILE A 111 3.36 12.99 16.90
CA ILE A 111 4.44 13.98 17.04
C ILE A 111 5.23 13.68 18.30
N LEU A 112 6.55 13.71 18.18
CA LEU A 112 7.51 13.56 19.27
C LEU A 112 8.57 14.65 19.16
N LYS A 113 9.28 14.93 20.27
CA LYS A 113 10.37 15.93 20.29
C LYS A 113 11.43 15.72 19.19
N HIS A 114 11.69 14.48 18.79
CA HIS A 114 12.72 14.12 17.82
C HIS A 114 12.19 14.02 16.37
N GLY A 115 10.88 14.09 16.14
CA GLY A 115 10.33 13.96 14.81
C GLY A 115 8.84 13.67 14.76
N VAL A 116 8.37 13.41 13.55
CA VAL A 116 6.96 13.22 13.21
C VAL A 116 6.78 11.88 12.51
N PHE A 117 5.76 11.14 12.94
CA PHE A 117 5.30 9.93 12.25
C PHE A 117 4.11 10.27 11.37
N LEU A 118 4.20 9.87 10.11
CA LEU A 118 3.18 10.08 9.09
C LEU A 118 2.66 8.75 8.56
N ARG A 119 1.48 8.80 7.97
CA ARG A 119 0.89 7.70 7.19
C ARG A 119 0.65 8.16 5.76
N CYS A 120 0.98 7.33 4.78
CA CYS A 120 0.71 7.57 3.37
C CYS A 120 0.21 6.29 2.72
N GLY A 121 -1.05 6.28 2.28
CA GLY A 121 -1.71 5.07 1.79
C GLY A 121 -1.64 3.94 2.83
N PRO A 122 -1.22 2.72 2.45
CA PRO A 122 -1.08 1.58 3.38
C PRO A 122 0.20 1.62 4.23
N VAL A 123 1.07 2.62 4.06
CA VAL A 123 2.32 2.74 4.82
C VAL A 123 2.08 3.57 6.06
N GLU A 124 2.09 2.93 7.22
CA GLU A 124 1.85 3.60 8.50
C GLU A 124 3.12 4.09 9.20
N ASN A 125 4.30 3.63 8.75
CA ASN A 125 5.59 3.84 9.40
C ASN A 125 6.50 4.77 8.60
N ILE A 126 6.06 6.02 8.38
CA ILE A 126 6.88 7.06 7.75
C ILE A 126 7.41 7.99 8.82
N TYR A 127 8.73 8.19 8.86
CA TYR A 127 9.39 8.99 9.88
C TYR A 127 10.08 10.22 9.28
N LEU A 128 9.70 11.40 9.77
CA LEU A 128 10.33 12.69 9.49
C LEU A 128 11.11 13.16 10.72
N SER A 129 12.44 13.10 10.64
CA SER A 129 13.32 13.59 11.71
C SER A 129 13.27 15.12 11.82
N TYR A 130 13.41 15.67 13.03
CA TYR A 130 13.57 17.11 13.22
C TYR A 130 14.75 17.72 12.45
N GLN A 131 15.79 16.93 12.20
CA GLN A 131 16.94 17.34 11.40
C GLN A 131 16.60 17.53 9.92
N LYS A 132 15.45 17.00 9.47
CA LYS A 132 14.95 17.08 8.09
C LYS A 132 13.78 18.07 7.94
N MET A 133 13.60 18.93 8.94
CA MET A 133 12.66 20.07 8.93
C MET A 133 13.34 21.32 9.51
N PRO A 134 14.36 21.88 8.84
CA PRO A 134 15.25 22.90 9.42
C PRO A 134 14.53 24.17 9.89
N ASP A 135 13.44 24.54 9.23
CA ASP A 135 12.66 25.75 9.53
C ASP A 135 11.66 25.56 10.67
N TYR A 136 11.47 24.32 11.14
CA TYR A 136 10.48 24.01 12.16
C TYR A 136 11.13 23.80 13.53
N ARG A 137 10.42 24.22 14.58
CA ARG A 137 10.83 24.05 15.98
C ARG A 137 9.74 23.33 16.75
N TYR A 138 10.17 22.43 17.62
CA TYR A 138 9.27 21.68 18.49
C TYR A 138 8.67 22.59 19.56
N VAL A 139 7.35 22.58 19.68
CA VAL A 139 6.61 23.27 20.73
C VAL A 139 5.97 22.21 21.63
N PRO A 140 6.38 22.09 22.91
CA PRO A 140 5.79 21.15 23.84
C PRO A 140 4.38 21.59 24.26
N GLY A 141 3.55 20.64 24.65
CA GLY A 141 2.20 20.87 25.16
C GLY A 141 1.40 19.57 25.24
N GLU A 142 0.13 19.66 25.61
CA GLU A 142 -0.81 18.54 25.54
C GLU A 142 -0.95 18.03 24.11
N ASN A 143 -0.98 18.96 23.14
CA ASN A 143 -0.93 18.69 21.71
C ASN A 143 0.40 19.25 21.16
N PRO A 144 1.49 18.45 21.16
CA PRO A 144 2.77 18.91 20.68
C PRO A 144 2.75 19.15 19.18
N ILE A 145 3.43 20.20 18.73
CA ILE A 145 3.50 20.60 17.32
C ILE A 145 4.93 20.93 16.90
N PHE A 146 5.15 20.99 15.60
CA PHE A 146 6.29 21.68 15.01
C PHE A 146 5.80 22.95 14.32
N MET A 147 6.41 24.10 14.60
CA MET A 147 5.99 25.39 14.06
C MET A 147 7.20 26.16 13.51
N ASN A 148 7.00 26.90 12.42
CA ASN A 148 8.00 27.80 11.86
C ASN A 148 7.67 29.27 12.14
N ASP A 149 8.60 30.17 11.80
CA ASP A 149 8.45 31.62 12.03
C ASP A 149 7.30 32.26 11.23
N LYS A 150 6.81 31.58 10.19
CA LYS A 150 5.66 31.98 9.37
C LYS A 150 4.33 31.46 9.93
N MET A 151 4.32 30.93 11.16
CA MET A 151 3.15 30.34 11.81
C MET A 151 2.56 29.11 11.09
N SER A 152 3.30 28.48 10.17
CA SER A 152 2.93 27.19 9.59
C SER A 152 3.17 26.09 10.64
N LYS A 153 2.21 25.17 10.76
CA LYS A 153 2.19 24.13 11.79
C LYS A 153 2.17 22.74 11.17
N ILE A 154 2.98 21.86 11.73
CA ILE A 154 2.85 20.41 11.59
C ILE A 154 2.26 19.92 12.90
N GLU A 155 0.97 19.59 12.88
CA GLU A 155 0.21 19.06 14.01
C GLU A 155 -0.49 17.76 13.62
N LYS A 156 -1.09 17.07 14.59
CA LYS A 156 -1.81 15.82 14.34
C LYS A 156 -2.90 16.04 13.29
N ASP A 157 -3.07 15.06 12.41
CA ASP A 157 -4.07 15.01 11.35
C ASP A 157 -3.86 16.03 10.20
N VAL A 158 -2.78 16.82 10.23
CA VAL A 158 -2.36 17.67 9.10
C VAL A 158 -1.73 16.84 7.98
N VAL A 159 -2.05 17.20 6.74
CA VAL A 159 -1.39 16.67 5.54
C VAL A 159 -0.06 17.39 5.33
N VAL A 160 1.02 16.63 5.19
CA VAL A 160 2.36 17.14 4.91
C VAL A 160 2.86 16.54 3.61
N ARG A 161 3.31 17.41 2.70
CA ARG A 161 4.03 17.04 1.49
C ARG A 161 5.52 16.88 1.81
N PHE A 162 6.09 15.73 1.47
CA PHE A 162 7.48 15.38 1.78
C PHE A 162 8.14 14.66 0.60
N ILE A 163 9.46 14.60 0.59
CA ILE A 163 10.23 13.75 -0.33
C ILE A 163 10.75 12.50 0.39
N VAL A 164 10.60 11.34 -0.24
CA VAL A 164 11.10 10.06 0.28
C VAL A 164 12.60 9.94 0.07
N ILE A 165 13.37 9.83 1.16
CA ILE A 165 14.84 9.73 1.09
C ILE A 165 15.35 8.29 1.29
N GLY A 166 14.52 7.41 1.86
CA GLY A 166 14.86 6.00 2.05
C GLY A 166 13.62 5.15 2.37
N VAL A 167 13.65 3.91 1.92
CA VAL A 167 12.56 2.92 2.10
C VAL A 167 13.18 1.60 2.51
N LYS A 168 12.57 0.91 3.48
CA LYS A 168 12.98 -0.40 3.97
C LYS A 168 11.77 -1.32 4.07
N TYR A 169 11.91 -2.55 3.58
CA TYR A 169 10.91 -3.60 3.79
C TYR A 169 11.27 -4.43 5.03
N ILE A 170 10.30 -4.66 5.91
CA ILE A 170 10.41 -5.47 7.12
C ILE A 170 9.72 -6.80 6.85
N GLU A 171 10.52 -7.85 6.58
CA GLU A 171 10.01 -9.17 6.17
C GLU A 171 9.05 -9.79 7.19
N ALA A 172 9.38 -9.70 8.49
CA ALA A 172 8.60 -10.30 9.56
C ALA A 172 7.18 -9.70 9.68
N GLU A 173 7.05 -8.39 9.42
CA GLU A 173 5.79 -7.64 9.53
C GLU A 173 5.07 -7.53 8.18
N ARG A 174 5.77 -7.83 7.09
CA ARG A 174 5.37 -7.55 5.70
C ARG A 174 4.93 -6.09 5.54
N GLU A 175 5.75 -5.19 6.05
CA GLU A 175 5.52 -3.75 6.04
C GLU A 175 6.69 -2.99 5.45
N PHE A 176 6.41 -1.79 4.96
CA PHE A 176 7.44 -0.84 4.59
C PHE A 176 7.56 0.25 5.65
N GLN A 177 8.80 0.66 5.87
CA GLN A 177 9.16 1.84 6.64
C GLN A 177 9.83 2.83 5.70
N ALA A 178 9.58 4.11 5.89
CA ALA A 178 10.20 5.16 5.10
C ALA A 178 10.75 6.27 5.98
N VAL A 179 11.85 6.86 5.53
CA VAL A 179 12.39 8.10 6.06
C VAL A 179 12.22 9.19 5.01
N VAL A 180 11.78 10.37 5.44
CA VAL A 180 11.38 11.47 4.55
C VAL A 180 12.02 12.79 4.95
N SER A 181 11.97 13.77 4.05
CA SER A 181 12.55 15.10 4.24
C SER A 181 11.59 16.21 3.80
N LEU A 182 11.72 17.37 4.43
CA LEU A 182 11.15 18.65 3.97
C LEU A 182 12.22 19.58 3.38
N GLU A 183 13.45 19.10 3.19
CA GLU A 183 14.49 19.84 2.48
C GLU A 183 14.17 19.85 0.97
N GLY A 184 13.86 21.03 0.43
CA GLY A 184 13.54 21.24 -0.98
C GLY A 184 12.39 22.22 -1.17
N ASP A 185 12.10 22.57 -2.42
CA ASP A 185 11.04 23.51 -2.74
C ASP A 185 9.65 22.86 -2.66
N PHE A 186 8.66 23.63 -2.21
CA PHE A 186 7.23 23.25 -2.15
C PHE A 186 6.90 22.05 -1.25
N LEU A 187 7.74 21.76 -0.25
CA LEU A 187 7.49 20.74 0.79
C LEU A 187 6.98 21.38 2.09
N GLY A 188 6.32 20.59 2.94
CA GLY A 188 5.73 21.02 4.20
C GLY A 188 4.22 20.79 4.28
N PRO A 189 3.54 21.34 5.31
CA PRO A 189 2.10 21.28 5.46
C PRO A 189 1.36 21.76 4.20
N VAL A 190 0.35 21.01 3.77
CA VAL A 190 -0.55 21.38 2.68
C VAL A 190 -1.77 22.07 3.30
N SER A 191 -1.91 23.36 3.01
CA SER A 191 -3.02 24.22 3.46
C SER A 191 -3.93 24.61 2.31
#